data_AF-C5FY03-F1
#
_entry.id   AF-C5FY03-F1
#
_cell.length_a   1.000
_cell.length_b   1.000
_cell.length_c   1.000
_cell.angle_alpha   90.00
_cell.angle_beta   90.00
_cell.angle_gamma   90.00
#
_symmetry.space_group_name_H-M   'P 1'
#
loop_
_entity.id
_entity.type
_entity.pdbx_description
1 polymer ?
#
loop_
_entity_poly.entity_id
_entity_poly.type
_entity_poly.pdbx_seq_one_letter_code
_entity_poly.pdbx_strand_id
1 'polypeptide(L)'
;MPKLQLAVVESPRIVRPSRRRSVQNSLRSIFISGNSSQLNNQHLLPPASSKSLQQITSNRRYFSSVSCRLYSPLIQRHAHLLQQNSSPKPEGNSTSAPIRHNGVYVATFNPARRAFHETAVKRKDHHFDTLKVVQRLKNEGFSEEQAVALMKVMTDVIEESMQNLTRAMVSREDAERSTYTQKVDFAKLRSELLNSDSTEAQLTRSSHDKIAGDLAKLNSRLRDEIGRTQASVRLDLNLEKGRIREESNGQEMRIKETETRIEQEVAGVRERVEAVKFSTLQWLMGVCTGTAALILGAWRLLM
;
A
#
# COMPACT_ATOMS: atom_id res chain seq x y z
N MET A 1 -59.29 -15.26 8.80
CA MET A 1 -58.51 -16.16 9.69
C MET A 1 -58.35 -17.51 8.97
N PRO A 2 -57.19 -18.18 9.04
CA PRO A 2 -56.21 -18.46 7.96
C PRO A 2 -56.46 -19.82 7.26
N LYS A 3 -55.74 -20.34 6.25
CA LYS A 3 -54.42 -20.12 5.61
C LYS A 3 -54.47 -20.90 4.29
N LEU A 4 -54.09 -20.30 3.15
CA LEU A 4 -53.65 -21.06 1.97
C LEU A 4 -52.22 -20.61 1.67
N GLN A 5 -51.27 -21.51 1.91
CA GLN A 5 -49.86 -21.30 1.59
C GLN A 5 -49.65 -21.55 0.09
N LEU A 6 -49.20 -20.52 -0.62
CA LEU A 6 -48.70 -20.65 -1.99
C LEU A 6 -47.18 -20.88 -1.89
N ALA A 7 -46.74 -22.09 -2.21
CA ALA A 7 -45.33 -22.42 -2.36
C ALA A 7 -44.86 -21.90 -3.73
N VAL A 8 -44.00 -20.88 -3.73
CA VAL A 8 -43.29 -20.42 -4.93
C VAL A 8 -41.91 -21.06 -4.92
N VAL A 9 -41.70 -21.96 -5.88
CA VAL A 9 -40.43 -22.61 -6.19
C VAL A 9 -39.51 -21.59 -6.85
N GLU A 10 -38.36 -21.31 -6.21
CA GLU A 10 -37.33 -20.42 -6.72
C GLU A 10 -36.31 -21.23 -7.55
N SER A 11 -36.14 -20.86 -8.83
CA SER A 11 -35.16 -21.48 -9.74
C SER A 11 -33.74 -20.95 -9.49
N PRO A 12 -32.70 -21.80 -9.57
CA PRO A 12 -31.33 -21.38 -9.30
C PRO A 12 -30.76 -20.52 -10.44
N ARG A 13 -30.29 -19.31 -10.09
CA ARG A 13 -29.50 -18.45 -10.98
C ARG A 13 -28.12 -19.06 -11.21
N ILE A 14 -27.84 -19.42 -12.46
CA ILE A 14 -26.52 -19.86 -12.94
C ILE A 14 -25.56 -18.66 -12.94
N VAL A 15 -24.58 -18.68 -12.05
CA VAL A 15 -23.45 -17.75 -12.03
C VAL A 15 -22.38 -18.25 -13.00
N ARG A 16 -22.11 -17.51 -14.07
CA ARG A 16 -20.96 -17.75 -14.96
C ARG A 16 -19.69 -17.13 -14.36
N PRO A 17 -18.57 -17.85 -14.21
CA PRO A 17 -17.31 -17.25 -13.81
C PRO A 17 -16.64 -16.54 -15.00
N SER A 18 -16.24 -15.29 -14.78
CA SER A 18 -15.41 -14.51 -15.72
C SER A 18 -13.98 -15.06 -15.73
N ARG A 19 -13.53 -15.46 -16.92
CA ARG A 19 -12.23 -16.08 -17.21
C ARG A 19 -11.11 -15.03 -17.12
N ARG A 20 -10.41 -14.93 -15.99
CA ARG A 20 -9.16 -14.15 -15.88
C ARG A 20 -8.01 -14.94 -16.54
N ARG A 21 -7.53 -14.46 -17.69
CA ARG A 21 -6.29 -14.94 -18.34
C ARG A 21 -5.10 -14.58 -17.46
N SER A 22 -4.40 -15.59 -16.94
CA SER A 22 -3.05 -15.47 -16.39
C SER A 22 -2.06 -15.55 -17.54
N VAL A 23 -1.29 -14.49 -17.77
CA VAL A 23 -0.16 -14.50 -18.70
C VAL A 23 1.08 -14.82 -17.88
N GLN A 24 1.62 -16.02 -18.10
CA GLN A 24 2.94 -16.45 -17.68
C GLN A 24 3.98 -15.48 -18.25
N ASN A 25 4.94 -15.03 -17.43
CA ASN A 25 6.25 -14.66 -17.94
C ASN A 25 7.32 -15.45 -17.18
N SER A 26 7.85 -16.41 -17.92
CA SER A 26 9.06 -17.18 -17.68
C SER A 26 10.26 -16.24 -17.73
N LEU A 27 11.12 -16.27 -16.71
CA LEU A 27 12.51 -15.85 -16.83
C LEU A 27 13.40 -16.97 -16.31
N ARG A 28 13.81 -17.82 -17.26
CA ARG A 28 14.94 -18.73 -17.12
C ARG A 28 16.25 -17.94 -17.21
N SER A 29 17.10 -18.20 -16.21
CA SER A 29 18.56 -18.33 -16.26
C SER A 29 19.28 -18.10 -17.59
N ILE A 30 20.28 -17.21 -17.59
CA ILE A 30 21.49 -17.32 -18.41
C ILE A 30 22.71 -16.96 -17.52
N PHE A 31 23.65 -17.91 -17.48
CA PHE A 31 25.01 -17.88 -16.90
C PHE A 31 25.90 -16.80 -17.52
N ILE A 32 26.87 -16.27 -16.75
CA ILE A 32 28.30 -16.23 -17.16
C ILE A 32 29.21 -16.35 -15.91
N SER A 33 30.23 -17.20 -16.08
CA SER A 33 31.31 -17.61 -15.19
C SER A 33 32.41 -16.54 -15.01
N GLY A 34 33.11 -16.59 -13.87
CA GLY A 34 34.32 -15.81 -13.60
C GLY A 34 35.02 -16.20 -12.28
N ASN A 35 35.93 -17.18 -12.39
CA ASN A 35 37.11 -17.50 -11.54
C ASN A 35 37.67 -16.30 -10.73
N SER A 36 38.24 -16.38 -9.50
CA SER A 36 39.19 -17.35 -8.93
C SER A 36 39.31 -17.21 -7.39
N SER A 37 39.68 -18.33 -6.77
CA SER A 37 40.36 -18.57 -5.48
C SER A 37 41.19 -17.45 -4.80
N GLN A 38 41.11 -17.35 -3.46
CA GLN A 38 42.20 -17.75 -2.53
C GLN A 38 41.78 -17.70 -1.05
N LEU A 39 42.40 -18.61 -0.30
CA LEU A 39 42.17 -19.01 1.09
C LEU A 39 43.13 -18.28 2.05
N ASN A 40 42.69 -18.15 3.30
CA ASN A 40 43.48 -18.16 4.54
C ASN A 40 44.16 -16.86 5.02
N ASN A 41 43.71 -16.33 6.16
CA ASN A 41 44.49 -16.33 7.41
C ASN A 41 43.71 -15.73 8.60
N GLN A 42 43.84 -16.39 9.75
CA GLN A 42 43.34 -15.97 11.06
C GLN A 42 44.29 -14.96 11.72
N HIS A 43 43.78 -14.00 12.50
CA HIS A 43 44.39 -13.60 13.78
C HIS A 43 43.44 -12.76 14.68
N LEU A 44 43.70 -12.85 15.98
CA LEU A 44 42.97 -12.47 17.20
C LEU A 44 42.53 -10.99 17.38
N LEU A 45 41.45 -10.83 18.17
CA LEU A 45 40.97 -9.65 18.95
C LEU A 45 42.02 -9.17 20.01
N PRO A 46 41.95 -7.98 20.69
CA PRO A 46 40.71 -7.41 21.29
C PRO A 46 40.71 -5.84 21.45
N PRO A 47 40.07 -5.16 22.44
CA PRO A 47 39.21 -3.99 22.19
C PRO A 47 39.68 -2.67 22.86
N ALA A 48 39.22 -1.49 22.42
CA ALA A 48 39.11 -0.30 23.29
C ALA A 48 38.47 0.93 22.62
N SER A 49 37.51 1.50 23.37
CA SER A 49 37.26 2.93 23.64
C SER A 49 36.89 3.89 22.50
N SER A 50 35.66 4.40 22.62
CA SER A 50 35.30 5.84 22.65
C SER A 50 36.15 6.84 21.86
N LYS A 51 35.52 7.50 20.88
CA LYS A 51 35.26 8.95 20.93
C LYS A 51 34.31 9.39 19.80
N SER A 52 33.45 10.31 20.21
CA SER A 52 32.57 11.17 19.43
C SER A 52 33.22 11.77 18.18
N LEU A 53 32.51 11.72 17.05
CA LEU A 53 32.54 12.79 16.06
C LEU A 53 31.17 12.92 15.40
N GLN A 54 30.62 14.11 15.58
CA GLN A 54 29.43 14.63 14.94
C GLN A 54 29.61 14.76 13.42
N GLN A 55 28.47 14.97 12.77
CA GLN A 55 28.25 15.42 11.39
C GLN A 55 28.52 14.38 10.30
N ILE A 56 27.43 13.92 9.67
CA ILE A 56 27.23 14.01 8.21
C ILE A 56 25.71 13.90 7.93
N THR A 57 25.16 15.04 7.52
CA THR A 57 24.03 15.26 6.58
C THR A 57 22.74 14.45 6.70
N SER A 58 21.72 15.13 7.21
CA SER A 58 20.29 14.91 6.99
C SER A 58 19.92 14.84 5.49
N ASN A 59 19.56 13.65 5.01
CA ASN A 59 19.03 13.48 3.66
C ASN A 59 17.49 13.63 3.68
N ARG A 60 17.04 14.89 3.67
CA ARG A 60 15.63 15.29 3.58
C ARG A 60 15.15 15.05 2.14
N ARG A 61 14.61 13.88 1.86
CA ARG A 61 13.92 13.60 0.58
C ARG A 61 12.63 14.41 0.51
N TYR A 62 12.64 15.45 -0.32
CA TYR A 62 11.46 16.16 -0.76
C TYR A 62 10.63 15.23 -1.66
N PHE A 63 9.37 14.98 -1.28
CA PHE A 63 8.36 14.48 -2.20
C PHE A 63 7.96 15.64 -3.11
N SER A 64 8.43 15.63 -4.35
CA SER A 64 7.94 16.51 -5.41
C SER A 64 6.57 16.01 -5.87
N SER A 65 5.53 16.79 -5.61
CA SER A 65 4.23 16.64 -6.26
C SER A 65 4.39 16.90 -7.77
N VAL A 66 4.22 15.87 -8.58
CA VAL A 66 4.10 16.02 -10.04
C VAL A 66 2.74 16.66 -10.32
N SER A 67 2.74 17.98 -10.48
CA SER A 67 1.62 18.69 -11.11
C SER A 67 1.67 18.44 -12.60
N CYS A 68 0.75 17.60 -13.10
CA CYS A 68 0.50 17.44 -14.52
C CYS A 68 -0.11 18.74 -15.06
N ARG A 69 0.74 19.63 -15.61
CA ARG A 69 0.28 20.77 -16.41
C ARG A 69 -0.19 20.24 -17.77
N LEU A 70 -1.49 19.96 -17.92
CA LEU A 70 -2.10 19.92 -19.25
C LEU A 70 -2.39 21.37 -19.69
N TYR A 71 -1.47 21.94 -20.46
CA TYR A 71 -1.76 23.11 -21.29
C TYR A 71 -2.55 22.65 -22.52
N SER A 72 -3.85 22.98 -22.56
CA SER A 72 -4.67 22.90 -23.77
C SER A 72 -5.26 24.28 -24.05
N PRO A 73 -5.00 24.90 -25.23
CA PRO A 73 -5.43 26.25 -25.54
C PRO A 73 -6.94 26.38 -25.88
N LEU A 74 -7.72 25.30 -25.80
CA LEU A 74 -9.15 25.31 -26.14
C LEU A 74 -10.09 25.68 -24.98
N ILE A 75 -9.63 25.56 -23.73
CA ILE A 75 -10.46 25.83 -22.53
C ILE A 75 -10.55 27.35 -22.23
N GLN A 76 -9.63 28.15 -22.76
CA GLN A 76 -9.55 29.59 -22.47
C GLN A 76 -10.52 30.45 -23.31
N ARG A 77 -10.96 29.97 -24.49
CA ARG A 77 -11.93 30.71 -25.33
C ARG A 77 -13.36 30.72 -24.75
N HIS A 78 -13.73 29.70 -23.98
CA HIS A 78 -15.06 29.65 -23.37
C HIS A 78 -15.15 30.47 -22.07
N ALA A 79 -14.03 30.70 -21.38
CA ALA A 79 -14.00 31.55 -20.19
C ALA A 79 -14.14 33.05 -20.52
N HIS A 80 -13.68 33.50 -21.69
CA HIS A 80 -13.70 34.92 -22.06
C HIS A 80 -15.06 35.38 -22.63
N LEU A 81 -15.90 34.48 -23.15
CA LEU A 81 -17.23 34.83 -23.69
C LEU A 81 -18.34 34.93 -22.62
N LEU A 82 -18.09 34.47 -21.40
CA LEU A 82 -19.04 34.61 -20.29
C LEU A 82 -18.83 35.91 -19.47
N GLN A 83 -17.86 36.76 -19.83
CA GLN A 83 -17.54 37.97 -19.07
C GLN A 83 -17.88 39.29 -19.79
N GLN A 84 -18.45 39.24 -20.99
CA GLN A 84 -18.90 40.42 -21.74
C GLN A 84 -20.40 40.35 -22.02
N ASN A 85 -21.22 40.51 -20.99
CA ASN A 85 -22.56 41.08 -21.10
C ASN A 85 -23.11 41.36 -19.69
N SER A 86 -22.67 42.47 -19.11
CA SER A 86 -23.38 43.10 -17.99
C SER A 86 -23.44 44.60 -18.23
N SER A 87 -24.54 45.05 -18.80
CA SER A 87 -24.91 46.47 -18.83
C SER A 87 -25.51 46.86 -17.46
N PRO A 88 -25.29 48.09 -16.97
CA PRO A 88 -25.77 48.51 -15.66
C PRO A 88 -27.28 48.81 -15.71
N LYS A 89 -28.04 48.34 -14.72
CA LYS A 89 -29.45 48.69 -14.51
C LYS A 89 -29.55 49.70 -13.36
N PRO A 90 -30.44 50.71 -13.42
CA PRO A 90 -30.38 51.88 -12.56
C PRO A 90 -30.91 51.57 -11.16
N GLU A 91 -30.35 52.30 -10.20
CA GLU A 91 -30.77 52.35 -8.81
C GLU A 91 -32.22 52.81 -8.69
N GLY A 92 -33.02 52.05 -7.95
CA GLY A 92 -34.38 52.37 -7.55
C GLY A 92 -34.61 51.81 -6.14
N ASN A 93 -34.67 52.73 -5.18
CA ASN A 93 -34.81 52.50 -3.74
C ASN A 93 -36.05 51.67 -3.35
N SER A 94 -35.87 50.66 -2.50
CA SER A 94 -36.64 50.47 -1.25
C SER A 94 -36.18 49.22 -0.49
N THR A 95 -35.45 49.46 0.60
CA THR A 95 -35.53 48.77 1.92
C THR A 95 -36.15 47.36 1.99
N SER A 96 -35.32 46.33 2.21
CA SER A 96 -35.51 45.34 3.29
C SER A 96 -34.28 44.45 3.41
N ALA A 97 -33.33 44.83 4.29
CA ALA A 97 -32.28 43.92 4.73
C ALA A 97 -32.92 42.79 5.58
N PRO A 98 -32.49 41.52 5.45
CA PRO A 98 -33.03 40.46 6.30
C PRO A 98 -32.57 40.67 7.75
N ILE A 99 -33.54 40.93 8.63
CA ILE A 99 -33.32 41.10 10.07
C ILE A 99 -32.91 39.74 10.65
N ARG A 100 -31.70 39.67 11.20
CA ARG A 100 -31.19 38.52 11.93
C ARG A 100 -31.73 38.53 13.36
N HIS A 101 -32.42 37.46 13.76
CA HIS A 101 -32.56 37.12 15.17
C HIS A 101 -32.33 35.62 15.35
N ASN A 102 -31.34 35.25 16.17
CA ASN A 102 -31.08 33.90 16.69
C ASN A 102 -31.17 32.73 15.68
N GLY A 103 -30.36 32.74 14.63
CA GLY A 103 -29.93 31.51 13.94
C GLY A 103 -30.96 30.73 13.11
N VAL A 104 -32.18 31.24 12.89
CA VAL A 104 -33.19 30.57 12.05
C VAL A 104 -33.56 31.45 10.86
N TYR A 105 -33.36 30.94 9.64
CA TYR A 105 -33.76 31.62 8.41
C TYR A 105 -35.28 31.53 8.23
N VAL A 106 -35.99 32.63 8.42
CA VAL A 106 -37.42 32.74 8.05
C VAL A 106 -37.49 33.18 6.60
N ALA A 107 -37.83 32.26 5.70
CA ALA A 107 -38.10 32.58 4.30
C ALA A 107 -39.43 33.35 4.20
N THR A 108 -39.39 34.64 3.89
CA THR A 108 -40.60 35.41 3.58
C THR A 108 -41.19 34.89 2.27
N PHE A 109 -42.35 34.26 2.34
CA PHE A 109 -43.09 33.76 1.18
C PHE A 109 -43.59 34.94 0.34
N ASN A 110 -43.01 35.13 -0.85
CA ASN A 110 -43.51 36.10 -1.83
C ASN A 110 -44.56 35.39 -2.71
N PRO A 111 -45.85 35.76 -2.65
CA PRO A 111 -46.88 35.11 -3.44
C PRO A 111 -46.65 35.39 -4.93
N ALA A 112 -46.31 34.34 -5.68
CA ALA A 112 -46.16 34.41 -7.13
C ALA A 112 -47.51 34.81 -7.74
N ARG A 113 -47.62 36.08 -8.16
CA ARG A 113 -48.71 36.54 -9.04
C ARG A 113 -48.58 35.80 -10.36
N ARG A 114 -49.38 34.74 -10.50
CA ARG A 114 -49.52 33.92 -11.69
C ARG A 114 -50.16 34.76 -12.80
N ALA A 115 -49.34 35.44 -13.58
CA ALA A 115 -49.78 36.03 -14.84
C ALA A 115 -49.85 34.89 -15.87
N PHE A 116 -51.05 34.32 -16.04
CA PHE A 116 -51.34 33.51 -17.20
C PHE A 116 -51.28 34.42 -18.43
N HIS A 117 -50.19 34.35 -19.18
CA HIS A 117 -50.12 34.93 -20.51
C HIS A 117 -50.60 33.87 -21.50
N GLU A 118 -51.85 34.02 -21.94
CA GLU A 118 -52.34 33.32 -23.12
C GLU A 118 -51.61 33.93 -24.32
N THR A 119 -50.73 33.16 -24.96
CA THR A 119 -49.98 33.63 -26.13
C THR A 119 -50.97 33.98 -27.24
N ALA A 120 -51.07 35.26 -27.60
CA ALA A 120 -51.94 35.72 -28.68
C ALA A 120 -51.67 34.92 -29.96
N VAL A 121 -52.74 34.39 -30.57
CA VAL A 121 -52.68 33.60 -31.80
C VAL A 121 -52.08 34.47 -32.90
N LYS A 122 -50.77 34.29 -33.18
CA LYS A 122 -50.14 34.90 -34.34
C LYS A 122 -50.78 34.32 -35.59
N ARG A 123 -51.43 35.17 -36.39
CA ARG A 123 -51.91 34.79 -37.72
C ARG A 123 -50.70 34.28 -38.52
N LYS A 124 -50.85 33.14 -39.20
CA LYS A 124 -49.82 32.60 -40.09
C LYS A 124 -49.58 33.59 -41.22
N ASP A 125 -48.48 34.31 -41.15
CA ASP A 125 -47.98 35.09 -42.28
C ASP A 125 -47.74 34.12 -43.44
N HIS A 126 -48.40 34.36 -44.57
CA HIS A 126 -48.15 33.59 -45.78
C HIS A 126 -46.83 34.09 -46.35
N HIS A 127 -45.75 33.36 -46.05
CA HIS A 127 -44.39 33.76 -46.44
C HIS A 127 -44.18 33.67 -47.96
N PHE A 128 -45.09 32.99 -48.67
CA PHE A 128 -45.05 32.82 -50.12
C PHE A 128 -46.33 33.37 -50.77
N ASP A 129 -46.19 34.44 -51.56
CA ASP A 129 -47.29 35.10 -52.27
C ASP A 129 -47.40 34.55 -53.70
N THR A 130 -48.26 33.55 -53.89
CA THR A 130 -48.44 32.85 -55.17
C THR A 130 -48.98 33.78 -56.26
N LEU A 131 -49.81 34.76 -55.91
CA LEU A 131 -50.45 35.67 -56.86
C LEU A 131 -49.45 36.68 -57.44
N LYS A 132 -48.56 37.24 -56.61
CA LYS A 132 -47.50 38.13 -57.09
C LYS A 132 -46.53 37.44 -58.04
N VAL A 133 -46.23 36.16 -57.80
CA VAL A 133 -45.33 35.40 -58.67
C VAL A 133 -45.98 35.12 -60.03
N VAL A 134 -47.27 34.75 -60.05
CA VAL A 134 -48.03 34.58 -61.31
C VAL A 134 -48.11 35.91 -62.08
N GLN A 135 -48.41 37.03 -61.41
CA GLN A 135 -48.44 38.35 -62.05
C GLN A 135 -47.08 38.73 -62.66
N ARG A 136 -45.99 38.44 -61.96
CA ARG A 136 -44.63 38.70 -62.45
C ARG A 136 -44.30 37.83 -63.67
N LEU A 137 -44.67 36.56 -63.67
CA LEU A 137 -44.50 35.66 -64.82
C LEU A 137 -45.31 36.13 -66.05
N LYS A 138 -46.54 36.61 -65.85
CA LYS A 138 -47.35 37.19 -66.94
C LYS A 138 -46.69 38.43 -67.55
N ASN A 139 -46.08 39.28 -66.73
CA ASN A 139 -45.36 40.47 -67.20
C ASN A 139 -44.08 40.14 -68.00
N GLU A 140 -43.46 38.98 -67.74
CA GLU A 140 -42.29 38.47 -68.46
C GLU A 140 -42.67 37.69 -69.74
N GLY A 141 -43.95 37.71 -70.13
CA GLY A 141 -44.42 37.14 -71.41
C GLY A 141 -44.95 35.70 -71.35
N PHE A 142 -45.15 35.12 -70.16
CA PHE A 142 -45.77 33.80 -70.02
C PHE A 142 -47.30 33.87 -70.10
N SER A 143 -47.91 32.83 -70.71
CA SER A 143 -49.35 32.62 -70.66
C SER A 143 -49.82 32.43 -69.21
N GLU A 144 -51.03 32.90 -68.89
CA GLU A 144 -51.64 32.72 -67.57
C GLU A 144 -51.66 31.26 -67.12
N GLU A 145 -52.00 30.35 -68.03
CA GLU A 145 -52.06 28.92 -67.75
C GLU A 145 -50.67 28.34 -67.44
N GLN A 146 -49.64 28.81 -68.15
CA GLN A 146 -48.26 28.41 -67.95
C GLN A 146 -47.69 28.95 -66.63
N ALA A 147 -47.98 30.21 -66.30
CA ALA A 147 -47.56 30.83 -65.05
C ALA A 147 -48.20 30.14 -63.84
N VAL A 148 -49.48 29.78 -63.93
CA VAL A 148 -50.19 29.04 -62.88
C VAL A 148 -49.64 27.61 -62.75
N ALA A 149 -49.36 26.92 -63.86
CA ALA A 149 -48.79 25.57 -63.83
C ALA A 149 -47.38 25.55 -63.18
N LEU A 150 -46.51 26.50 -63.56
CA LEU A 150 -45.18 26.63 -62.97
C LEU A 150 -45.25 26.92 -61.46
N MET A 151 -46.21 27.74 -61.05
CA MET A 151 -46.40 28.04 -59.64
C MET A 151 -46.83 26.83 -58.81
N LYS A 152 -47.67 25.95 -59.35
CA LYS A 152 -48.06 24.72 -58.65
C LYS A 152 -46.83 23.85 -58.35
N VAL A 153 -45.98 23.64 -59.36
CA VAL A 153 -44.73 22.86 -59.20
C VAL A 153 -43.78 23.52 -58.20
N MET A 154 -43.63 24.85 -58.23
CA MET A 154 -42.81 25.57 -57.24
C MET A 154 -43.35 25.41 -55.81
N THR A 155 -44.68 25.47 -55.64
CA THR A 155 -45.33 25.29 -54.35
C THR A 155 -45.04 23.90 -53.79
N ASP A 156 -45.09 22.86 -54.63
CA ASP A 156 -44.79 21.48 -54.23
C ASP A 156 -43.33 21.32 -53.78
N VAL A 157 -42.37 21.87 -54.53
CA VAL A 157 -40.93 21.82 -54.18
C VAL A 157 -40.64 22.61 -52.89
N ILE A 158 -41.30 23.76 -52.69
CA ILE A 158 -41.14 24.57 -51.48
C ILE A 158 -41.73 23.86 -50.27
N GLU A 159 -42.91 23.26 -50.40
CA GLU A 159 -43.54 22.51 -49.32
C GLU A 159 -42.69 21.29 -48.92
N GLU A 160 -42.16 20.55 -49.89
CA GLU A 160 -41.24 19.44 -49.64
C GLU A 160 -39.95 19.91 -48.95
N SER A 161 -39.36 21.02 -49.42
CA SER A 161 -38.16 21.62 -48.81
C SER A 161 -38.41 22.11 -47.38
N MET A 162 -39.54 22.78 -47.14
CA MET A 162 -39.91 23.30 -45.83
C MET A 162 -40.19 22.17 -44.85
N GLN A 163 -40.85 21.08 -45.28
CA GLN A 163 -41.03 19.89 -44.46
C GLN A 163 -39.69 19.20 -44.14
N ASN A 164 -38.78 19.11 -45.10
CA ASN A 164 -37.45 18.55 -44.86
C ASN A 164 -36.64 19.37 -43.84
N LEU A 165 -36.65 20.71 -43.95
CA LEU A 165 -36.02 21.60 -42.98
C LEU A 165 -36.66 21.51 -41.60
N THR A 166 -37.99 21.52 -41.54
CA THR A 166 -38.72 21.46 -40.27
C THR A 166 -38.50 20.13 -39.55
N ARG A 167 -38.31 19.02 -40.28
CA ARG A 167 -37.95 17.71 -39.70
C ARG A 167 -36.56 17.68 -39.07
N ALA A 168 -35.61 18.43 -39.61
CA ALA A 168 -34.24 18.52 -39.09
C ALA A 168 -34.08 19.60 -37.99
N MET A 169 -35.03 20.54 -37.89
CA MET A 169 -35.04 21.59 -36.88
C MET A 169 -35.66 21.10 -35.58
N VAL A 170 -35.17 21.65 -34.47
CA VAL A 170 -35.70 21.39 -33.13
C VAL A 170 -36.43 22.63 -32.65
N SER A 171 -37.62 22.45 -32.07
CA SER A 171 -38.36 23.53 -31.43
C SER A 171 -37.53 24.13 -30.30
N ARG A 172 -37.62 25.45 -30.08
CA ARG A 172 -36.94 26.09 -28.95
C ARG A 172 -37.35 25.47 -27.61
N GLU A 173 -38.62 25.09 -27.48
CA GLU A 173 -39.14 24.42 -26.29
C GLU A 173 -38.44 23.08 -26.04
N ASP A 174 -38.28 22.24 -27.08
CA ASP A 174 -37.62 20.95 -26.97
C ASP A 174 -36.11 21.09 -26.69
N ALA A 175 -35.47 22.08 -27.30
CA ALA A 175 -34.06 22.40 -27.03
C ALA A 175 -33.84 22.86 -25.59
N GLU A 176 -34.71 23.74 -25.08
CA GLU A 176 -34.68 24.23 -23.70
C GLU A 176 -34.96 23.10 -22.70
N ARG A 177 -35.95 22.25 -22.98
CA ARG A 177 -36.29 21.09 -22.17
C ARG A 177 -35.13 20.07 -22.12
N SER A 178 -34.52 19.77 -23.26
CA SER A 178 -33.34 18.89 -23.33
C SER A 178 -32.17 19.46 -22.51
N THR A 179 -31.91 20.76 -22.64
CA THR A 179 -30.87 21.45 -21.88
C THR A 179 -31.16 21.44 -20.38
N TYR A 180 -32.42 21.60 -19.98
CA TYR A 180 -32.82 21.53 -18.57
C TYR A 180 -32.58 20.14 -17.98
N THR A 181 -33.02 19.08 -18.68
CA THR A 181 -32.78 17.69 -18.26
C THR A 181 -31.29 17.42 -18.11
N GLN A 182 -30.46 17.82 -19.08
CA GLN A 182 -29.01 17.68 -18.99
C GLN A 182 -28.44 18.37 -17.75
N LYS A 183 -28.87 19.61 -17.45
CA LYS A 183 -28.41 20.34 -16.26
C LYS A 183 -28.78 19.63 -14.96
N VAL A 184 -29.99 19.09 -14.86
CA VAL A 184 -30.44 18.31 -13.70
C VAL A 184 -29.62 17.03 -13.55
N ASP A 185 -29.38 16.32 -14.65
CA ASP A 185 -28.57 15.10 -14.66
C ASP A 185 -27.12 15.38 -14.23
N PHE A 186 -26.52 16.47 -14.72
CA PHE A 186 -25.19 16.89 -14.27
C PHE A 186 -25.15 17.26 -12.79
N ALA A 187 -26.18 17.94 -12.28
CA ALA A 187 -26.27 18.25 -10.86
C ALA A 187 -26.38 16.97 -10.01
N LYS A 188 -27.18 16.01 -10.46
CA LYS A 188 -27.34 14.70 -9.81
C LYS A 188 -26.04 13.90 -9.82
N LEU A 189 -25.41 13.74 -10.99
CA LEU A 189 -24.13 13.05 -11.14
C LEU A 189 -23.05 13.66 -10.26
N ARG A 190 -23.00 14.99 -10.17
CA ARG A 190 -22.05 15.67 -9.29
C ARG A 190 -22.31 15.34 -7.82
N SER A 191 -23.57 15.31 -7.38
CA SER A 191 -23.92 14.95 -6.01
C SER A 191 -23.57 13.49 -5.70
N GLU A 192 -23.86 12.57 -6.63
CA GLU A 192 -23.52 11.15 -6.48
C GLU A 192 -22.00 10.93 -6.45
N LEU A 193 -21.25 11.61 -7.32
CA LEU A 193 -19.79 11.58 -7.35
C LEU A 193 -19.20 12.06 -6.02
N LEU A 194 -19.63 13.22 -5.52
CA LEU A 194 -19.14 13.77 -4.25
C LEU A 194 -19.46 12.85 -3.08
N ASN A 195 -20.65 12.24 -3.07
CA ASN A 195 -21.03 11.28 -2.05
C ASN A 195 -20.16 10.01 -2.14
N SER A 196 -19.98 9.44 -3.33
CA SER A 196 -19.13 8.27 -3.56
C SER A 196 -17.69 8.54 -3.14
N ASP A 197 -17.10 9.65 -3.58
CA ASP A 197 -15.73 10.04 -3.25
C ASP A 197 -15.55 10.22 -1.73
N SER A 198 -16.49 10.90 -1.06
CA SER A 198 -16.48 11.02 0.39
C SER A 198 -16.54 9.66 1.10
N THR A 199 -17.41 8.75 0.64
CA THR A 199 -17.53 7.42 1.25
C THR A 199 -16.28 6.56 1.02
N GLU A 200 -15.70 6.60 -0.17
CA GLU A 200 -14.49 5.85 -0.51
C GLU A 200 -13.27 6.38 0.26
N ALA A 201 -13.15 7.71 0.39
CA ALA A 201 -12.11 8.35 1.18
C ALA A 201 -12.22 7.95 2.67
N GLN A 202 -13.43 7.92 3.22
CA GLN A 202 -13.67 7.48 4.60
C GLN A 202 -13.34 5.99 4.80
N LEU A 203 -13.74 5.12 3.87
CA LEU A 203 -13.42 3.70 3.92
C LEU A 203 -11.91 3.47 3.85
N THR A 204 -11.24 4.11 2.91
CA THR A 204 -9.78 4.04 2.76
C THR A 204 -9.07 4.51 4.02
N ARG A 205 -9.50 5.65 4.59
CA ARG A 205 -8.92 6.17 5.84
C ARG A 205 -9.13 5.21 7.00
N SER A 206 -10.33 4.67 7.16
CA SER A 206 -10.62 3.70 8.22
C SER A 206 -9.83 2.40 8.07
N SER A 207 -9.60 1.94 6.85
CA SER A 207 -8.79 0.76 6.54
C SER A 207 -7.32 1.03 6.88
N HIS A 208 -6.82 2.21 6.49
CA HIS A 208 -5.47 2.65 6.81
C HIS A 208 -5.24 2.72 8.33
N ASP A 209 -6.18 3.30 9.09
CA ASP A 209 -6.06 3.39 10.55
C ASP A 209 -6.10 2.02 11.22
N LYS A 210 -6.91 1.07 10.71
CA LYS A 210 -6.92 -0.32 11.16
C LYS A 210 -5.57 -1.00 10.92
N ILE A 211 -5.05 -0.91 9.69
CA ILE A 211 -3.76 -1.51 9.32
C ILE A 211 -2.62 -0.91 10.15
N ALA A 212 -2.63 0.41 10.36
CA ALA A 212 -1.65 1.08 11.22
C ALA A 212 -1.72 0.58 12.67
N GLY A 213 -2.93 0.38 13.21
CA GLY A 213 -3.14 -0.20 14.54
C GLY A 213 -2.62 -1.63 14.64
N ASP A 214 -2.89 -2.47 13.64
CA ASP A 214 -2.42 -3.86 13.62
C ASP A 214 -0.90 -3.96 13.44
N LEU A 215 -0.31 -3.06 12.66
CA LEU A 215 1.15 -2.93 12.53
C LEU A 215 1.79 -2.57 13.87
N ALA A 216 1.22 -1.61 14.60
CA ALA A 216 1.72 -1.23 15.93
C ALA A 216 1.63 -2.40 16.93
N LYS A 217 0.51 -3.13 16.94
CA LYS A 217 0.34 -4.33 17.77
C LYS A 217 1.35 -5.42 17.42
N LEU A 218 1.55 -5.69 16.13
CA LEU A 218 2.51 -6.71 15.69
C LEU A 218 3.95 -6.30 16.07
N ASN A 219 4.30 -5.02 15.92
CA ASN A 219 5.61 -4.52 16.31
C ASN A 219 5.86 -4.69 17.81
N SER A 220 4.87 -4.38 18.66
CA SER A 220 4.96 -4.62 20.10
C SER A 220 5.15 -6.10 20.42
N ARG A 221 4.34 -6.99 19.83
CA ARG A 221 4.45 -8.43 20.05
C ARG A 221 5.81 -8.98 19.64
N LEU A 222 6.33 -8.56 18.48
CA LEU A 222 7.65 -8.95 18.02
C LEU A 222 8.75 -8.46 18.97
N ARG A 223 8.66 -7.23 19.48
CA ARG A 223 9.61 -6.73 20.49
C ARG A 223 9.56 -7.56 21.77
N ASP A 224 8.37 -7.92 22.23
CA ASP A 224 8.18 -8.73 23.44
C ASP A 224 8.71 -10.15 23.25
N GLU A 225 8.47 -10.77 22.09
CA GLU A 225 9.01 -12.08 21.74
C GLU A 225 10.54 -12.06 21.60
N ILE A 226 11.11 -11.04 20.96
CA ILE A 226 12.57 -10.86 20.88
C ILE A 226 13.15 -10.68 22.28
N GLY A 227 12.53 -9.86 23.13
CA GLY A 227 12.97 -9.68 24.52
C GLY A 227 12.93 -10.98 25.32
N ARG A 228 11.84 -11.74 25.18
CA ARG A 228 11.66 -13.04 25.86
C ARG A 228 12.67 -14.09 25.39
N THR A 229 12.85 -14.22 24.07
CA THR A 229 13.82 -15.16 23.48
C THR A 229 15.25 -14.78 23.85
N GLN A 230 15.60 -13.48 23.83
CA GLN A 230 16.90 -13.00 24.28
C GLN A 230 17.14 -13.30 25.76
N ALA A 231 16.14 -13.11 26.62
CA ALA A 231 16.24 -13.44 28.04
C ALA A 231 16.42 -14.96 28.26
N SER A 232 15.70 -15.79 27.50
CA SER A 232 15.85 -17.26 27.52
C SER A 232 17.26 -17.68 27.13
N VAL A 233 17.77 -17.18 25.99
CA VAL A 233 19.11 -17.52 25.51
C VAL A 233 20.19 -17.07 26.51
N ARG A 234 20.03 -15.91 27.14
CA ARG A 234 20.95 -15.46 28.21
C ARG A 234 20.93 -16.38 29.42
N LEU A 235 19.75 -16.86 29.83
CA LEU A 235 19.63 -17.82 30.91
C LEU A 235 20.28 -19.15 30.53
N ASP A 236 20.01 -19.66 29.34
CA ASP A 236 20.58 -20.92 28.84
C ASP A 236 22.12 -20.87 28.83
N LEU A 237 22.69 -19.78 28.32
CA LEU A 237 24.15 -19.57 28.34
C LEU A 237 24.71 -19.47 29.76
N ASN A 238 23.99 -18.83 30.68
CA ASN A 238 24.43 -18.72 32.07
C ASN A 238 24.39 -20.08 32.77
N LEU A 239 23.35 -20.88 32.54
CA LEU A 239 23.23 -22.23 33.07
C LEU A 239 24.33 -23.13 32.50
N GLU A 240 24.57 -23.07 31.19
CA GLU A 240 25.62 -23.85 30.53
C GLU A 240 27.02 -23.44 31.02
N LYS A 241 27.26 -22.14 31.24
CA LYS A 241 28.51 -21.66 31.86
C LYS A 241 28.66 -22.17 33.29
N GLY A 242 27.56 -22.23 34.05
CA GLY A 242 27.53 -22.84 35.37
C GLY A 242 27.90 -24.33 35.32
N ARG A 243 27.28 -25.08 34.39
CA ARG A 243 27.53 -26.50 34.18
C ARG A 243 28.98 -26.79 33.80
N ILE A 244 29.55 -26.03 32.86
CA ILE A 244 30.96 -26.15 32.45
C ILE A 244 31.89 -25.89 33.64
N ARG A 245 31.55 -24.91 34.51
CA ARG A 245 32.33 -24.62 35.71
C ARG A 245 32.27 -25.76 36.73
N GLU A 246 31.09 -26.33 36.97
CA GLU A 246 30.94 -27.49 37.85
C GLU A 246 31.69 -28.71 37.33
N GLU A 247 31.60 -28.99 36.03
CA GLU A 247 32.33 -30.09 35.38
C GLU A 247 33.84 -29.86 35.47
N SER A 248 34.32 -28.65 35.20
CA SER A 248 35.73 -28.28 35.31
C SER A 248 36.25 -28.42 36.75
N ASN A 249 35.49 -27.96 37.75
CA ASN A 249 35.86 -28.14 39.16
C ASN A 249 35.84 -29.62 39.58
N GLY A 250 34.88 -30.39 39.06
CA GLY A 250 34.83 -31.84 39.27
C GLY A 250 36.05 -32.57 38.69
N GLN A 251 36.50 -32.16 37.50
CA GLN A 251 37.73 -32.66 36.90
C GLN A 251 38.96 -32.24 37.71
N GLU A 252 39.04 -30.98 38.15
CA GLU A 252 40.15 -30.49 38.99
C GLU A 252 40.26 -31.26 40.31
N MET A 253 39.14 -31.58 40.96
CA MET A 253 39.13 -32.40 42.17
C MET A 253 39.61 -33.84 41.90
N ARG A 254 39.18 -34.45 40.80
CA ARG A 254 39.64 -35.79 40.41
C ARG A 254 41.13 -35.81 40.12
N ILE A 255 41.64 -34.77 39.44
CA ILE A 255 43.08 -34.61 39.18
C ILE A 255 43.84 -34.54 40.50
N LYS A 256 43.41 -33.70 41.44
CA LYS A 256 44.03 -33.60 42.78
C LYS A 256 44.00 -34.91 43.54
N GLU A 257 42.88 -35.63 43.51
CA GLU A 257 42.81 -36.96 44.14
C GLU A 257 43.83 -37.92 43.51
N THR A 258 43.92 -37.97 42.18
CA THR A 258 44.91 -38.82 41.49
C THR A 258 46.34 -38.37 41.77
N GLU A 259 46.60 -37.07 41.88
CA GLU A 259 47.90 -36.51 42.23
C GLU A 259 48.33 -36.98 43.63
N THR A 260 47.44 -36.88 44.63
CA THR A 260 47.72 -37.39 45.97
C THR A 260 47.92 -38.90 46.02
N ARG A 261 47.17 -39.68 45.22
CA ARG A 261 47.39 -41.14 45.11
C ARG A 261 48.76 -41.45 44.50
N ILE A 262 49.17 -40.72 43.46
CA ILE A 262 50.51 -40.86 42.86
C ILE A 262 51.59 -40.52 43.88
N GLU A 263 51.46 -39.44 44.65
CA GLU A 263 52.41 -39.09 45.71
C GLU A 263 52.54 -40.19 46.76
N GLN A 264 51.42 -40.80 47.17
CA GLN A 264 51.41 -41.94 48.09
C GLN A 264 52.09 -43.17 47.50
N GLU A 265 51.81 -43.51 46.23
CA GLU A 265 52.47 -44.62 45.53
C GLU A 265 53.98 -44.37 45.39
N VAL A 266 54.39 -43.15 45.07
CA VAL A 266 55.81 -42.75 44.98
C VAL A 266 56.49 -42.85 46.35
N ALA A 267 55.86 -42.39 47.43
CA ALA A 267 56.38 -42.54 48.78
C ALA A 267 56.52 -44.03 49.16
N GLY A 268 55.53 -44.86 48.84
CA GLY A 268 55.58 -46.31 49.06
C GLY A 268 56.68 -47.00 48.26
N VAL A 269 56.90 -46.61 46.99
CA VAL A 269 58.03 -47.12 46.19
C VAL A 269 59.36 -46.68 46.79
N ARG A 270 59.48 -45.43 47.24
CA ARG A 270 60.69 -44.89 47.88
C ARG A 270 61.02 -45.67 49.16
N GLU A 271 60.04 -45.96 50.00
CA GLU A 271 60.20 -46.78 51.21
C GLU A 271 60.68 -48.19 50.86
N ARG A 272 60.04 -48.86 49.88
CA ARG A 272 60.48 -50.18 49.42
C ARG A 272 61.92 -50.17 48.90
N VAL A 273 62.32 -49.12 48.18
CA VAL A 273 63.70 -48.95 47.71
C VAL A 273 64.67 -48.79 48.88
N GLU A 274 64.33 -47.99 49.89
CA GLU A 274 65.15 -47.83 51.11
C GLU A 274 65.26 -49.15 51.90
N ALA A 275 64.17 -49.91 52.02
CA ALA A 275 64.17 -51.24 52.64
C ALA A 275 65.04 -52.24 51.87
N VAL A 276 64.96 -52.26 50.53
CA VAL A 276 65.82 -53.11 49.69
C VAL A 276 67.29 -52.73 49.86
N LYS A 277 67.63 -51.43 49.86
CA LYS A 277 69.01 -50.95 50.12
C LYS A 277 69.52 -51.45 51.47
N PHE A 278 68.71 -51.34 52.53
CA PHE A 278 69.11 -51.81 53.87
C PHE A 278 69.32 -53.33 53.91
N SER A 279 68.42 -54.10 53.29
CA SER A 279 68.56 -55.56 53.15
C SER A 279 69.85 -55.93 52.40
N THR A 280 70.15 -55.26 51.28
CA THR A 280 71.40 -55.50 50.53
C THR A 280 72.64 -55.15 51.35
N LEU A 281 72.62 -54.06 52.12
CA LEU A 281 73.72 -53.71 53.02
C LEU A 281 73.91 -54.75 54.13
N GLN A 282 72.81 -55.29 54.68
CA GLN A 282 72.88 -56.35 55.69
C GLN A 282 73.48 -57.65 55.10
N TRP A 283 73.06 -58.06 53.89
CA TRP A 283 73.66 -59.18 53.18
C TRP A 283 75.14 -58.96 52.89
N LEU A 284 75.52 -57.74 52.46
CA LEU A 284 76.91 -57.37 52.22
C LEU A 284 77.75 -57.52 53.50
N MET A 285 77.27 -57.00 54.64
CA MET A 285 77.94 -57.16 55.94
C MET A 285 78.06 -58.63 56.34
N GLY A 286 77.02 -59.43 56.12
CA GLY A 286 77.04 -60.87 56.37
C GLY A 286 78.09 -61.61 55.53
N VAL A 287 78.16 -61.32 54.22
CA VAL A 287 79.15 -61.92 53.31
C VAL A 287 80.57 -61.48 53.67
N CYS A 288 80.82 -60.19 53.89
CA CYS A 288 82.15 -59.68 54.29
C CYS A 288 82.61 -60.29 55.63
N THR A 289 81.71 -60.41 56.61
CA THR A 289 82.04 -61.01 57.91
C THR A 289 82.28 -62.52 57.76
N GLY A 290 81.48 -63.21 56.93
CA GLY A 290 81.66 -64.63 56.63
C GLY A 290 82.98 -64.92 55.92
N THR A 291 83.35 -64.13 54.91
CA THR A 291 84.65 -64.29 54.21
C THR A 291 85.82 -63.97 55.13
N ALA A 292 85.74 -62.91 55.94
CA ALA A 292 86.76 -62.60 56.94
C ALA A 292 86.92 -63.74 57.97
N ALA A 293 85.83 -64.33 58.44
CA ALA A 293 85.86 -65.48 59.35
C ALA A 293 86.49 -66.72 58.70
N LEU A 294 86.19 -66.99 57.43
CA LEU A 294 86.84 -68.07 56.68
C LEU A 294 88.34 -67.84 56.48
N ILE A 295 88.75 -66.61 56.15
CA ILE A 295 90.17 -66.25 56.02
C ILE A 295 90.90 -66.44 57.35
N LEU A 296 90.33 -65.95 58.47
CA LEU A 296 90.89 -66.15 59.80
C LEU A 296 90.91 -67.64 60.20
N GLY A 297 89.87 -68.40 59.85
CA GLY A 297 89.81 -69.84 60.07
C GLY A 297 90.89 -70.60 59.29
N ALA A 298 91.10 -70.25 58.02
CA ALA A 298 92.15 -70.83 57.18
C ALA A 298 93.55 -70.44 57.67
N TRP A 299 93.76 -69.18 58.06
CA TRP A 299 95.01 -68.73 58.66
C TRP A 299 95.36 -69.52 59.92
N ARG A 300 94.35 -69.79 60.77
CA ARG A 300 94.51 -70.61 61.98
C ARG A 300 94.83 -72.09 61.68
N LEU A 301 94.41 -72.62 60.54
CA LEU A 301 94.65 -74.01 60.15
C LEU A 301 96.01 -74.22 59.47
N LEU A 302 96.60 -73.13 58.94
CA LEU A 302 97.86 -73.15 58.19
C LEU A 302 99.09 -72.76 59.03
N MET A 303 98.88 -72.06 60.16
CA MET A 303 99.88 -71.82 61.22
C MET A 303 99.83 -72.92 62.29
#